data_AF-A0A433QI20-F1
#
_entry.id   AF-A0A433QI20-F1
#
_cell.length_a   1.000
_cell.length_b   1.000
_cell.length_c   1.000
_cell.angle_alpha   90.00
_cell.angle_beta   90.00
_cell.angle_gamma   90.00
#
_symmetry.space_group_name_H-M   'P 1'
#
loop_
_entity.id
_entity.type
_entity.pdbx_description
1 polymer ?
#
loop_
_entity_poly.entity_id
_entity_poly.type
_entity_poly.pdbx_seq_one_letter_code
_entity_poly.pdbx_strand_id
1 'polypeptide(L)' 'MNGAGKTTTLIIIAGDIALISGQIQVAGHSVHDSLASIRNSIGVVPQFDCIVEGLTVRQQLRFFARLRGMRKGP' A
#
# COMPACT_ATOMS: atom_id res chain seq x y z
N MET A 1 13.21 -17.43 -6.71
CA MET A 1 12.41 -18.34 -5.86
C MET A 1 11.08 -17.65 -5.52
N ASN A 2 10.07 -17.84 -6.37
CA ASN A 2 8.76 -17.18 -6.28
C ASN A 2 7.74 -18.27 -5.96
N GLY A 3 7.19 -18.31 -4.73
CA GLY A 3 6.30 -19.40 -4.32
C GLY A 3 6.06 -19.51 -2.81
N ALA A 4 6.85 -18.83 -1.99
CA ALA A 4 6.66 -18.80 -0.53
C ALA A 4 5.47 -17.93 -0.06
N GLY A 5 4.63 -17.43 -0.97
CA GLY A 5 3.45 -16.62 -0.60
C GLY A 5 3.67 -15.13 -0.37
N LYS A 6 4.91 -14.60 -0.43
CA LYS A 6 5.22 -13.18 -0.18
C LYS A 6 4.31 -12.19 -0.91
N THR A 7 4.18 -12.35 -2.23
CA THR A 7 3.32 -11.49 -3.05
C THR A 7 1.88 -11.57 -2.61
N THR A 8 1.37 -12.79 -2.41
CA THR A 8 0.00 -13.05 -1.95
C THR A 8 -0.26 -12.39 -0.60
N THR A 9 0.68 -12.48 0.33
CA THR A 9 0.57 -11.82 1.63
C THR A 9 0.53 -10.29 1.49
N LEU A 10 1.40 -9.71 0.65
CA LEU A 10 1.44 -8.25 0.45
C LEU A 10 0.17 -7.70 -0.20
N ILE A 11 -0.41 -8.39 -1.20
CA ILE A 11 -1.67 -7.95 -1.84
C ILE A 11 -2.89 -8.14 -0.91
N ILE A 12 -2.85 -9.10 0.03
CA ILE A 12 -3.84 -9.19 1.10
C ILE A 12 -3.72 -7.98 2.05
N ILE A 13 -2.50 -7.61 2.46
CA ILE A 13 -2.25 -6.44 3.31
C ILE A 13 -2.66 -5.14 2.60
N ALA A 14 -2.40 -5.02 1.29
CA ALA A 14 -2.84 -3.90 0.47
C ALA A 14 -4.37 -3.83 0.35
N GLY A 15 -5.07 -4.95 0.61
CA GLY A 15 -6.51 -5.11 0.54
C GLY A 15 -7.05 -5.33 -0.88
N ASP A 16 -6.21 -5.86 -1.79
CA ASP A 16 -6.62 -6.20 -3.16
C ASP A 16 -7.29 -7.58 -3.22
N ILE A 17 -6.95 -8.47 -2.28
CA ILE A 17 -7.55 -9.80 -2.13
C ILE A 17 -7.92 -10.01 -0.66
N ALA A 18 -9.09 -10.61 -0.41
CA ALA A 18 -9.52 -10.96 0.94
C ALA A 18 -8.71 -12.13 1.51
N LEU A 19 -8.46 -12.10 2.83
CA LEU A 19 -7.86 -13.21 3.53
C LEU A 19 -8.87 -14.37 3.63
N ILE A 20 -8.47 -15.57 3.18
CA ILE A 20 -9.35 -16.75 3.19
C ILE A 20 -9.46 -17.35 4.60
N SER A 21 -8.35 -17.39 5.35
CA SER A 21 -8.31 -17.93 6.70
C SER A 21 -7.16 -17.33 7.52
N GLY A 22 -7.26 -17.42 8.84
CA GLY A 22 -6.26 -16.88 9.76
C GLY A 22 -6.43 -15.39 10.05
N GLN A 23 -5.36 -14.77 10.55
CA GLN A 23 -5.34 -13.38 11.01
C GLN A 23 -4.05 -12.69 10.57
N ILE A 24 -4.17 -11.42 10.18
CA ILE A 24 -3.04 -10.54 9.87
C ILE A 24 -3.27 -9.23 10.62
N GLN A 25 -2.27 -8.79 11.38
CA GLN A 25 -2.25 -7.50 12.05
C GLN A 25 -1.14 -6.62 11.48
N VAL A 26 -1.48 -5.37 11.16
CA VAL A 26 -0.54 -4.36 10.68
C VAL A 26 -0.78 -3.07 11.45
N ALA A 27 0.28 -2.51 12.04
CA ALA A 27 0.21 -1.31 12.87
C ALA A 27 -0.88 -1.36 13.96
N GLY A 28 -1.11 -2.54 14.55
CA GLY A 28 -2.13 -2.75 15.59
C GLY A 28 -3.57 -2.95 15.06
N HIS A 29 -3.78 -2.94 13.74
CA HIS A 29 -5.09 -3.16 13.12
C HIS A 29 -5.17 -4.52 12.44
N SER A 30 -6.27 -5.25 12.66
CA SER A 30 -6.56 -6.46 11.89
C SER A 30 -7.06 -6.10 10.49
N VAL A 31 -6.67 -6.90 9.50
CA VAL A 31 -7.20 -6.80 8.11
C VAL A 31 -8.71 -7.04 8.04
N HIS A 32 -9.28 -7.72 9.03
CA HIS A 32 -10.73 -7.95 9.14
C HIS A 32 -11.49 -6.75 9.71
N ASP A 33 -10.84 -5.91 10.52
CA ASP A 33 -11.50 -4.82 11.24
C ASP A 33 -11.48 -3.52 10.41
N SER A 34 -10.32 -3.15 9.85
CA SER A 34 -10.19 -1.87 9.13
C SER A 34 -9.01 -1.83 8.17
N LEU A 35 -9.25 -2.23 6.91
CA LEU A 35 -8.29 -2.00 5.82
C LEU A 35 -7.97 -0.50 5.64
N ALA A 36 -8.91 0.39 5.95
CA ALA A 36 -8.69 1.84 5.87
C ALA A 36 -7.60 2.31 6.85
N SER A 37 -7.65 1.84 8.10
CA SER A 37 -6.64 2.18 9.12
C SER A 37 -5.26 1.65 8.73
N ILE A 38 -5.21 0.41 8.23
CA ILE A 38 -3.98 -0.17 7.69
C ILE A 38 -3.44 0.68 6.54
N ARG A 39 -4.25 0.97 5.52
CA ARG A 39 -3.85 1.77 4.34
C ARG A 39 -3.35 3.17 4.73
N ASN A 40 -3.90 3.79 5.77
CA ASN A 40 -3.43 5.07 6.27
C ASN A 40 -2.09 4.96 7.00
N SER A 41 -1.79 3.81 7.62
CA SER A 41 -0.55 3.57 8.38
C SER A 41 0.65 3.14 7.51
N ILE A 42 0.44 2.60 6.31
CA ILE A 42 1.52 2.07 5.45
C ILE A 42 1.46 2.59 4.00
N GLY A 43 2.60 2.52 3.31
CA GLY A 43 2.69 2.61 1.85
C GLY A 43 3.03 1.24 1.26
N VAL A 44 2.36 0.86 0.17
CA VAL A 44 2.65 -0.38 -0.59
C VAL A 44 3.15 0.02 -1.98
N VAL A 45 4.24 -0.63 -2.41
CA VAL A 45 4.78 -0.49 -3.77
C VAL A 45 4.45 -1.77 -4.53
N PRO A 46 3.81 -1.70 -5.71
CA PRO A 46 3.48 -2.89 -6.48
C PRO A 46 4.73 -3.51 -7.12
N GLN A 47 4.57 -4.68 -7.73
CA GLN A 47 5.68 -5.38 -8.39
C GLN A 47 6.19 -4.69 -9.66
N PHE A 48 5.37 -3.84 -10.26
CA PHE A 48 5.71 -3.09 -11.47
C PHE A 48 6.06 -1.63 -11.12
N ASP A 49 6.74 -0.96 -12.05
CA ASP A 49 7.15 0.42 -11.87
C ASP A 49 5.95 1.37 -11.83
N CYS A 50 5.82 2.12 -10.73
CA CYS A 50 4.83 3.19 -10.57
C CYS A 50 5.33 4.54 -11.07
N ILE A 51 5.95 4.55 -12.25
CA ILE A 51 6.45 5.78 -12.87
C ILE A 51 5.32 6.43 -13.66
N VAL A 52 5.04 7.69 -13.37
CA VAL A 52 4.09 8.51 -14.13
C VAL A 52 4.87 9.23 -15.22
N GLU A 53 4.66 8.81 -16.47
CA GLU A 53 5.34 9.38 -17.62
C GLU A 53 5.10 10.90 -17.75
N GLY A 54 6.15 11.63 -18.16
CA GLY A 54 6.10 13.08 -18.30
C GLY A 54 6.24 13.86 -16.98
N LEU A 55 6.33 13.21 -15.83
CA LEU A 55 6.62 13.87 -14.55
C LEU A 55 8.10 13.74 -14.15
N THR A 56 8.68 14.84 -13.67
CA THR A 56 9.95 14.78 -12.93
C THR A 56 9.76 14.04 -11.60
N VAL A 57 10.85 13.55 -11.01
CA VAL A 57 10.85 12.90 -9.69
C VAL A 57 10.11 13.74 -8.63
N ARG A 58 10.37 15.05 -8.59
CA ARG A 58 9.71 15.97 -7.64
C ARG A 58 8.20 16.07 -7.89
N GLN A 59 7.77 16.07 -9.16
CA GLN A 59 6.34 16.09 -9.50
C GLN A 59 5.67 14.78 -9.15
N GLN A 60 6.30 13.63 -9.43
CA GLN A 60 5.78 12.31 -9.07
C GLN A 60 5.61 12.16 -7.56
N LEU A 61 6.61 12.58 -6.76
CA LEU A 61 6.49 12.57 -5.29
C LEU A 61 5.33 13.44 -4.79
N ARG A 62 5.16 14.65 -5.36
CA ARG A 62 4.03 15.53 -5.03
C ARG A 62 2.69 14.94 -5.46
N PHE A 63 2.64 14.24 -6.58
CA PHE A 63 1.44 13.56 -7.08
C PHE A 63 0.98 12.48 -6.10
N PHE A 64 1.86 11.54 -5.75
CA PHE A 64 1.54 10.50 -4.76
C PHE A 64 1.25 11.08 -3.37
N ALA A 65 1.94 12.14 -2.96
CA ALA A 65 1.65 12.83 -1.71
C ALA A 65 0.21 13.36 -1.63
N ARG A 66 -0.25 14.01 -2.71
CA ARG A 66 -1.63 14.53 -2.80
C ARG A 66 -2.67 13.42 -2.84
N LEU A 67 -2.41 12.32 -3.54
CA LEU A 67 -3.30 11.14 -3.54
C LEU A 67 -3.47 10.56 -2.13
N ARG A 68 -2.43 10.65 -1.30
CA ARG A 68 -2.45 10.23 0.11
C ARG A 68 -3.04 11.30 1.05
N GLY A 69 -3.61 12.38 0.51
CA GLY A 69 -4.19 13.47 1.31
C GLY A 69 -3.16 14.32 2.05
N MET A 70 -1.86 14.17 1.78
CA MET A 70 -0.84 14.99 2.40
C MET A 70 -0.91 16.41 1.83
N ARG A 71 -1.16 17.38 2.71
CA ARG A 71 -1.06 18.81 2.38
C ARG A 71 0.42 19.17 2.30
N LYS A 72 0.74 20.32 1.69
CA LYS A 72 2.11 20.85 1.66
C LYS A 72 2.69 20.73 3.07
N GLY A 73 3.82 20.02 3.21
CA GLY A 73 4.64 20.11 4.40
C GLY A 73 5.07 21.56 4.64
N PRO A 74 5.60 21.87 5.84
CA PRO A 74 6.07 23.21 6.17
C PRO A 74 6.97 23.82 5.07
#